data_AF-A0A417EM34-F1
#
_entry.id   AF-A0A417EM34-F1
#
_cell.length_a   1.000
_cell.length_b   1.000
_cell.length_c   1.000
_cell.angle_alpha   90.00
_cell.angle_beta   90.00
_cell.angle_gamma   90.00
#
_symmetry.space_group_name_H-M   'P 1'
#
loop_
_entity.id
_entity.type
_entity.pdbx_description
1 polymer ?
#
loop_
_entity_poly.entity_id
_entity_poly.type
_entity_poly.pdbx_seq_one_letter_code
_entity_poly.pdbx_strand_id
1 'polypeptide(L)'
;MFHHARTGMGNSRKKFISENEEGAEMKKKMGYLQVILMIGCIPMLATMVALTVYASGKMKDELVDSTYLRLKACATSVEQYFTWDIREDILEKDDISYQFIDSLQDEHIEQTLFMEDERFITSIVDKDGNRAEGTKADPQIWETVRAGNDYKTDGVEIQGEEYYVYYMPVCSDDGEILGMAFAGERESIVQDAISDMLRSLVLRSVCLNVLFIAVMVYLSFKIRKPLLTTAEYIDQIANGNLSGNLEVKSVIREVTTLIRASVSIHGSGRVDAVF
;
A
#
# COMPACT_ATOMS: atom_id res chain seq x y z
N MET A 1 54.90 34.17 -61.32
CA MET A 1 55.44 33.32 -60.25
C MET A 1 54.27 33.02 -59.31
N PHE A 2 53.59 31.91 -59.56
CA PHE A 2 52.40 31.46 -58.82
C PHE A 2 52.84 30.63 -57.61
N HIS A 3 52.33 30.89 -56.40
CA HIS A 3 52.37 29.92 -55.32
C HIS A 3 51.24 30.14 -54.29
N HIS A 4 50.37 29.12 -54.20
CA HIS A 4 49.53 28.62 -53.12
C HIS A 4 48.83 29.56 -52.12
N ALA A 5 47.50 29.69 -52.30
CA ALA A 5 46.54 29.83 -51.21
C ALA A 5 45.30 28.96 -51.50
N ARG A 6 45.35 27.67 -51.13
CA ARG A 6 44.17 26.78 -51.21
C ARG A 6 44.28 25.58 -50.28
N THR A 7 44.39 25.82 -48.97
CA THR A 7 44.37 24.78 -47.94
C THR A 7 43.69 25.33 -46.69
N GLY A 8 42.37 25.13 -46.57
CA GLY A 8 41.63 25.56 -45.38
C GLY A 8 40.16 25.14 -45.33
N MET A 9 39.47 25.08 -46.47
CA MET A 9 38.02 24.77 -46.50
C MET A 9 37.67 23.28 -46.59
N GLY A 10 38.64 22.39 -46.83
CA GLY A 10 38.39 20.94 -46.90
C GLY A 10 38.38 20.25 -45.53
N ASN A 11 39.09 20.78 -44.54
CA ASN A 11 39.32 20.10 -43.27
C ASN A 11 38.20 20.36 -42.26
N SER A 12 37.64 21.58 -42.21
CA SER A 12 36.52 21.89 -41.32
C SER A 12 35.23 21.19 -41.73
N ARG A 13 35.00 20.95 -43.04
CA ARG A 13 33.82 20.23 -43.52
C ARG A 13 33.91 18.72 -43.27
N LYS A 14 35.12 18.14 -43.34
CA LYS A 14 35.35 16.74 -42.94
C LYS A 14 35.23 16.54 -41.43
N LYS A 15 35.69 17.51 -40.63
CA LYS A 15 35.58 17.47 -39.16
C LYS A 15 34.13 17.65 -38.67
N PHE A 16 33.34 18.49 -39.33
CA PHE A 16 31.90 18.65 -39.03
C PHE A 16 31.04 17.45 -39.45
N ILE A 17 31.48 16.66 -40.44
CA ILE A 17 30.78 15.44 -40.84
C ILE A 17 31.20 14.27 -39.94
N SER A 18 32.47 14.18 -39.54
CA SER A 18 32.93 13.12 -38.62
C SER A 18 32.37 13.26 -37.20
N GLU A 19 32.21 14.49 -36.69
CA GLU A 19 31.62 14.72 -35.36
C GLU A 19 30.10 14.46 -35.31
N ASN A 20 29.41 14.49 -36.46
CA ASN A 20 27.98 14.18 -36.54
C ASN A 20 27.68 12.68 -36.76
N GLU A 21 28.67 11.90 -37.20
CA GLU A 21 28.56 10.43 -37.32
C GLU A 21 28.93 9.69 -36.02
N GLU A 22 29.78 10.27 -35.16
CA GLU A 22 30.11 9.69 -33.84
C GLU A 22 29.06 9.98 -32.75
N GLY A 23 28.16 10.95 -32.97
CA GLY A 23 27.05 11.29 -32.06
C GLY A 23 25.77 10.49 -32.25
N ALA A 24 25.70 9.61 -33.25
CA ALA A 24 24.66 8.60 -33.32
C ALA A 24 25.03 7.49 -32.34
N GLU A 25 24.73 7.70 -31.04
CA GLU A 25 24.55 6.59 -30.10
C GLU A 25 23.74 5.53 -30.86
N MET A 26 24.38 4.41 -31.22
CA MET A 26 23.64 3.22 -31.60
C MET A 26 22.78 2.91 -30.38
N LYS A 27 21.54 3.39 -30.36
CA LYS A 27 20.51 2.87 -29.48
C LYS A 27 20.54 1.38 -29.71
N LYS A 28 21.12 0.66 -28.75
CA LYS A 28 21.24 -0.80 -28.77
C LYS A 28 19.85 -1.32 -29.12
N LYS A 29 19.67 -1.84 -30.33
CA LYS A 29 18.35 -2.26 -30.82
C LYS A 29 17.83 -3.27 -29.81
N MET A 30 16.78 -2.89 -29.09
CA MET A 30 16.28 -3.71 -28.02
C MET A 30 15.77 -5.03 -28.61
N GLY A 31 16.11 -6.13 -27.94
CA GLY A 31 15.58 -7.43 -28.33
C GLY A 31 14.07 -7.47 -28.15
N TYR A 32 13.38 -8.23 -29.00
CA TYR A 32 11.92 -8.45 -28.93
C TYR A 32 11.42 -8.79 -27.50
N LEU A 33 12.22 -9.55 -26.75
CA LEU A 33 11.97 -9.89 -25.35
C LEU A 33 11.83 -8.66 -24.43
N GLN A 34 12.72 -7.68 -24.60
CA GLN A 34 12.72 -6.47 -23.78
C GLN A 34 11.54 -5.58 -24.12
N VAL A 35 11.13 -5.53 -25.40
CA VAL A 35 9.97 -4.75 -25.84
C VAL A 35 8.68 -5.31 -25.23
N ILE A 36 8.47 -6.63 -25.29
CA ILE A 36 7.28 -7.28 -24.69
C ILE A 36 7.25 -7.08 -23.17
N LEU A 37 8.38 -7.32 -22.51
CA LEU A 37 8.47 -7.15 -21.06
C LEU A 37 8.23 -5.69 -20.65
N MET A 38 8.73 -4.70 -21.40
CA MET A 38 8.48 -3.31 -21.07
C MET A 38 7.02 -2.90 -21.27
N ILE A 39 6.39 -3.30 -22.39
CA ILE A 39 4.99 -2.95 -22.66
C ILE A 39 4.04 -3.65 -21.66
N GLY A 40 4.31 -4.90 -21.30
CA GLY A 40 3.44 -5.66 -20.39
C GLY A 40 3.71 -5.37 -18.92
N CYS A 41 4.97 -5.35 -18.48
CA CYS A 41 5.30 -5.26 -17.07
C CYS A 41 5.23 -3.83 -16.53
N ILE A 42 5.69 -2.83 -17.27
CA ILE A 42 5.77 -1.45 -16.73
C ILE A 42 4.40 -0.90 -16.32
N PRO A 43 3.37 -0.87 -17.19
CA PRO A 43 2.07 -0.31 -16.80
C PRO A 43 1.39 -1.17 -15.72
N MET A 44 1.56 -2.49 -15.76
CA MET A 44 0.92 -3.39 -14.80
C MET A 44 1.57 -3.34 -13.41
N LEU A 45 2.89 -3.23 -13.34
CA LEU A 45 3.61 -3.01 -12.08
C LEU A 45 3.27 -1.63 -11.52
N ALA A 46 3.22 -0.59 -12.38
CA ALA A 46 2.85 0.75 -11.95
C ALA A 46 1.43 0.79 -11.35
N THR A 47 0.45 0.14 -11.99
CA THR A 47 -0.91 0.07 -11.45
C THR A 47 -1.01 -0.76 -10.18
N MET A 48 -0.29 -1.90 -10.09
CA MET A 48 -0.24 -2.70 -8.86
C MET A 48 0.34 -1.93 -7.68
N VAL A 49 1.44 -1.21 -7.90
CA VAL A 49 2.07 -0.38 -6.86
C VAL A 49 1.12 0.76 -6.46
N ALA A 50 0.56 1.49 -7.43
CA ALA A 50 -0.37 2.58 -7.15
C ALA A 50 -1.60 2.11 -6.36
N LEU A 51 -2.18 0.96 -6.74
CA LEU A 51 -3.32 0.38 -6.03
C LEU A 51 -2.94 -0.07 -4.61
N THR A 52 -1.75 -0.66 -4.43
CA THR A 52 -1.27 -1.07 -3.10
C THR A 52 -1.06 0.13 -2.19
N VAL A 53 -0.49 1.22 -2.69
CA VAL A 53 -0.31 2.47 -1.93
C VAL A 53 -1.65 3.08 -1.56
N TYR A 54 -2.58 3.17 -2.52
CA TYR A 54 -3.93 3.66 -2.27
C TYR A 54 -4.66 2.82 -1.21
N ALA A 55 -4.63 1.48 -1.34
CA ALA A 55 -5.24 0.58 -0.39
C ALA A 55 -4.62 0.69 1.01
N SER A 56 -3.29 0.84 1.08
CA SER A 56 -2.55 1.00 2.34
C SER A 56 -2.97 2.29 3.08
N GLY A 57 -3.05 3.41 2.35
CA GLY A 57 -3.52 4.68 2.92
C GLY A 57 -4.95 4.58 3.41
N LYS A 58 -5.86 4.09 2.55
CA LYS A 58 -7.27 3.99 2.91
C LYS A 58 -7.52 3.05 4.09
N MET A 59 -6.77 1.96 4.19
CA MET A 59 -6.85 1.02 5.30
C MET A 59 -6.39 1.64 6.63
N LYS A 60 -5.32 2.45 6.61
CA LYS A 60 -4.89 3.21 7.79
C LYS A 60 -6.01 4.15 8.27
N ASP A 61 -6.57 4.93 7.35
CA ASP A 61 -7.64 5.88 7.68
C ASP A 61 -8.87 5.16 8.27
N GLU A 62 -9.32 4.08 7.64
CA GLU A 62 -10.46 3.28 8.12
C GLU A 62 -10.21 2.64 9.49
N LEU A 63 -8.98 2.20 9.79
CA LEU A 63 -8.64 1.65 11.10
C LEU A 63 -8.68 2.73 12.20
N VAL A 64 -8.17 3.92 11.91
CA VAL A 64 -8.23 5.06 12.84
C VAL A 64 -9.69 5.49 13.05
N ASP A 65 -10.47 5.62 11.99
CA ASP A 65 -11.91 5.94 12.07
C ASP A 65 -12.68 4.88 12.85
N SER A 66 -12.42 3.59 12.59
CA SER A 66 -13.01 2.49 13.35
C SER A 66 -12.63 2.51 14.82
N THR A 67 -11.41 2.92 15.15
CA THR A 67 -10.94 3.07 16.54
C THR A 67 -11.76 4.16 17.23
N TYR A 68 -11.88 5.35 16.63
CA TYR A 68 -12.69 6.42 17.20
C TYR A 68 -14.18 6.09 17.32
N LEU A 69 -14.75 5.33 16.36
CA LEU A 69 -16.14 4.85 16.47
C LEU A 69 -16.33 3.89 17.64
N ARG A 70 -15.37 2.99 17.88
CA ARG A 70 -15.38 2.08 19.03
C ARG A 70 -15.24 2.86 20.34
N LEU A 71 -14.27 3.77 20.43
CA LEU A 71 -14.09 4.63 21.62
C LEU A 71 -15.33 5.47 21.90
N LYS A 72 -15.98 6.03 20.86
CA LYS A 72 -17.26 6.73 21.01
C LYS A 72 -18.33 5.84 21.64
N ALA A 73 -18.47 4.60 21.17
CA ALA A 73 -19.45 3.66 21.71
C ALA A 73 -19.16 3.32 23.19
N CYS A 74 -17.88 3.12 23.55
CA CYS A 74 -17.47 2.86 24.93
C CYS A 74 -17.66 4.08 25.83
N ALA A 75 -17.30 5.28 25.37
CA ALA A 75 -17.57 6.52 26.10
C ALA A 75 -19.09 6.72 26.30
N THR A 76 -19.91 6.35 25.31
CA THR A 76 -21.37 6.40 25.42
C THR A 76 -21.88 5.41 26.48
N SER A 77 -21.33 4.21 26.58
CA SER A 77 -21.72 3.28 27.65
C SER A 77 -21.34 3.80 29.03
N VAL A 78 -20.17 4.44 29.17
CA VAL A 78 -19.75 5.07 30.44
C VAL A 78 -20.70 6.20 30.81
N GLU A 79 -21.02 7.09 29.86
CA GLU A 79 -21.98 8.17 30.05
C GLU A 79 -23.32 7.61 30.51
N GLN A 80 -23.92 6.67 29.77
CA GLN A 80 -25.23 6.11 30.09
C GLN A 80 -25.28 5.41 31.45
N TYR A 81 -24.23 4.67 31.80
CA TYR A 81 -24.14 3.96 33.07
C TYR A 81 -24.11 4.93 34.24
N PHE A 82 -23.17 5.89 34.23
CA PHE A 82 -22.97 6.78 35.37
C PHE A 82 -23.97 7.95 35.42
N THR A 83 -24.52 8.40 34.28
CA THR A 83 -25.62 9.38 34.29
C THR A 83 -26.82 8.82 35.07
N TRP A 84 -27.10 7.52 34.96
CA TRP A 84 -28.16 6.88 35.74
C TRP A 84 -27.85 6.89 37.25
N ASP A 85 -26.63 6.50 37.64
CA ASP A 85 -26.21 6.49 39.05
C ASP A 85 -26.22 7.90 39.67
N ILE A 86 -25.78 8.91 38.92
CA ILE A 86 -25.83 10.31 39.33
C ILE A 86 -27.28 10.76 39.54
N ARG A 87 -28.19 10.41 38.62
CA ARG A 87 -29.59 10.81 38.69
C ARG A 87 -30.30 10.22 39.90
N GLU A 88 -29.98 8.98 40.25
CA GLU A 88 -30.58 8.29 41.41
C GLU A 88 -29.89 8.63 42.74
N ASP A 89 -28.86 9.50 42.74
CA ASP A 89 -28.06 9.89 43.90
C ASP A 89 -27.38 8.67 44.59
N ILE A 90 -26.92 7.72 43.77
CA ILE A 90 -26.26 6.48 44.20
C ILE A 90 -24.84 6.34 43.64
N LEU A 91 -24.29 7.39 43.02
CA LEU A 91 -22.93 7.35 42.48
C LEU A 91 -21.91 7.03 43.57
N GLU A 92 -21.28 5.86 43.47
CA GLU A 92 -20.26 5.42 44.40
C GLU A 92 -19.15 4.62 43.71
N LYS A 93 -18.02 4.45 44.40
CA LYS A 93 -16.87 3.66 43.94
C LYS A 93 -16.97 2.23 44.49
N ASP A 94 -18.05 1.54 44.15
CA ASP A 94 -18.30 0.17 44.58
C ASP A 94 -17.65 -0.85 43.62
N ASP A 95 -17.70 -2.13 44.02
CA ASP A 95 -17.12 -3.23 43.25
C ASP A 95 -17.78 -3.36 41.86
N ILE A 96 -19.07 -3.01 41.73
CA ILE A 96 -19.80 -3.10 40.47
C ILE A 96 -19.32 -2.01 39.49
N SER A 97 -19.17 -0.77 39.97
CA SER A 97 -18.67 0.35 39.18
C SER A 97 -17.23 0.11 38.70
N TYR A 98 -16.39 -0.49 39.55
CA TYR A 98 -15.04 -0.91 39.13
C TYR A 98 -15.08 -2.03 38.08
N GLN A 99 -15.92 -3.07 38.27
CA GLN A 99 -16.09 -4.11 37.26
C GLN A 99 -16.57 -3.56 35.92
N PHE A 100 -17.46 -2.57 35.93
CA PHE A 100 -17.93 -1.91 34.72
C PHE A 100 -16.80 -1.16 34.01
N ILE A 101 -16.07 -0.30 34.72
CA ILE A 101 -14.97 0.48 34.14
C ILE A 101 -13.83 -0.43 33.63
N ASP A 102 -13.55 -1.52 34.33
CA ASP A 102 -12.49 -2.47 33.95
C ASP A 102 -12.93 -3.47 32.86
N SER A 103 -14.23 -3.54 32.53
CA SER A 103 -14.81 -4.60 31.67
C SER A 103 -14.22 -4.70 30.27
N LEU A 104 -13.56 -3.64 29.78
CA LEU A 104 -12.97 -3.58 28.43
C LEU A 104 -11.43 -3.53 28.44
N GLN A 105 -10.78 -3.73 29.58
CA GLN A 105 -9.31 -3.74 29.67
C GLN A 105 -8.69 -4.88 28.83
N ASP A 106 -9.36 -6.04 28.78
CA ASP A 106 -8.95 -7.17 27.95
C ASP A 106 -8.99 -6.84 26.45
N GLU A 107 -9.86 -5.91 26.05
CA GLU A 107 -9.96 -5.37 24.68
C GLU A 107 -9.07 -4.13 24.48
N HIS A 108 -8.17 -3.85 25.44
CA HIS A 108 -7.25 -2.70 25.44
C HIS A 108 -7.91 -1.31 25.48
N ILE A 109 -9.17 -1.25 25.91
CA ILE A 109 -9.91 0.00 26.07
C ILE A 109 -9.96 0.37 27.54
N GLU A 110 -9.41 1.53 27.84
CA GLU A 110 -9.49 2.14 29.16
C GLU A 110 -10.72 3.07 29.21
N GLN A 111 -11.50 2.96 30.27
CA GLN A 111 -12.69 3.76 30.53
C GLN A 111 -12.52 4.63 31.78
N THR A 112 -13.16 5.80 31.82
CA THR A 112 -13.12 6.69 32.98
C THR A 112 -14.37 7.57 33.04
N LEU A 113 -14.91 7.76 34.24
CA LEU A 113 -15.81 8.87 34.53
C LEU A 113 -15.01 9.99 35.18
N PHE A 114 -15.14 11.20 34.64
CA PHE A 114 -14.69 12.42 35.28
C PHE A 114 -15.87 13.15 35.90
N MET A 115 -15.67 13.69 37.10
CA MET A 115 -16.53 14.72 37.68
C MET A 115 -15.83 16.06 37.50
N GLU A 116 -16.49 17.01 36.84
CA GLU A 116 -15.84 18.17 36.23
C GLU A 116 -14.63 17.75 35.37
N ASP A 117 -13.42 18.19 35.75
CA ASP A 117 -12.15 17.89 35.08
C ASP A 117 -11.34 16.78 35.76
N GLU A 118 -11.85 16.17 36.85
CA GLU A 118 -11.11 15.25 37.71
C GLU A 118 -11.58 13.79 37.54
N ARG A 119 -10.64 12.85 37.39
CA ARG A 119 -10.95 11.41 37.29
C ARG A 119 -11.60 10.91 38.57
N PHE A 120 -12.91 10.67 38.53
CA PHE A 120 -13.63 10.10 39.65
C PHE A 120 -13.34 8.61 39.77
N ILE A 121 -13.60 7.84 38.72
CA ILE A 121 -13.32 6.39 38.66
C ILE A 121 -12.70 6.04 37.30
N THR A 122 -11.62 5.26 37.30
CA THR A 122 -10.82 4.98 36.10
C THR A 122 -10.23 3.58 36.12
N SER A 123 -10.13 2.97 34.94
CA SER A 123 -9.39 1.71 34.70
C SER A 123 -7.89 1.95 34.54
N ILE A 124 -7.48 3.20 34.24
CA ILE A 124 -6.08 3.55 34.06
C ILE A 124 -5.35 3.48 35.39
N VAL A 125 -4.26 2.72 35.41
CA VAL A 125 -3.34 2.61 36.55
C VAL A 125 -2.00 3.28 36.25
N ASP A 126 -1.36 3.81 37.28
CA ASP A 126 0.00 4.30 37.24
C ASP A 126 1.02 3.13 37.27
N LYS A 127 2.31 3.48 37.22
CA LYS A 127 3.41 2.50 37.24
C LYS A 127 3.52 1.71 38.55
N ASP A 128 2.96 2.24 39.62
CA ASP A 128 2.94 1.62 40.95
C ASP A 128 1.68 0.74 41.14
N GLY A 129 0.78 0.71 40.16
CA GLY A 129 -0.47 -0.05 40.15
C GLY A 129 -1.64 0.66 40.83
N ASN A 130 -1.50 1.93 41.19
CA ASN A 130 -2.61 2.72 41.73
C ASN A 130 -3.44 3.29 40.59
N ARG A 131 -4.77 3.34 40.77
CA ARG A 131 -5.63 3.99 39.78
C ARG A 131 -5.30 5.47 39.69
N ALA A 132 -5.30 6.01 38.48
CA ALA A 132 -5.05 7.43 38.21
C ALA A 132 -6.23 8.34 38.64
N GLU A 133 -7.00 7.95 39.65
CA GLU A 133 -8.08 8.73 40.23
C GLU A 133 -7.54 10.04 40.85
N GLY A 134 -8.34 11.10 40.81
CA GLY A 134 -7.95 12.42 41.30
C GLY A 134 -7.03 13.21 40.37
N THR A 135 -6.58 12.61 39.26
CA THR A 135 -5.84 13.35 38.22
C THR A 135 -6.80 14.17 37.36
N LYS A 136 -6.34 15.33 36.90
CA LYS A 136 -7.12 16.23 36.04
C LYS A 136 -6.87 15.95 34.56
N ALA A 137 -7.89 16.18 33.73
CA ALA A 137 -7.74 16.21 32.29
C ALA A 137 -6.98 17.45 31.81
N ASP A 138 -6.56 17.43 30.55
CA ASP A 138 -6.03 18.62 29.90
C ASP A 138 -7.10 19.74 29.89
N PRO A 139 -6.76 20.97 30.32
CA PRO A 139 -7.71 22.07 30.37
C PRO A 139 -8.41 22.38 29.04
N GLN A 140 -7.73 22.21 27.90
CA GLN A 140 -8.31 22.45 26.58
C GLN A 140 -9.36 21.40 26.23
N ILE A 141 -9.13 20.14 26.62
CA ILE A 141 -10.10 19.06 26.46
C ILE A 141 -11.34 19.39 27.30
N TRP A 142 -11.15 19.71 28.58
CA TRP A 142 -12.25 20.02 29.47
C TRP A 142 -13.07 21.22 29.02
N GLU A 143 -12.43 22.32 28.60
CA GLU A 143 -13.16 23.49 28.09
C GLU A 143 -14.01 23.16 26.85
N THR A 144 -13.53 22.27 25.97
CA THR A 144 -14.31 21.85 24.80
C THR A 144 -15.52 21.02 25.19
N VAL A 145 -15.34 20.09 26.14
CA VAL A 145 -16.41 19.20 26.61
C VAL A 145 -17.43 19.93 27.48
N ARG A 146 -16.98 20.83 28.35
CA ARG A 146 -17.82 21.75 29.13
C ARG A 146 -18.65 22.70 28.26
N ALA A 147 -18.24 22.95 27.02
CA ALA A 147 -19.06 23.67 26.04
C ALA A 147 -20.15 22.78 25.37
N GLY A 148 -20.29 21.52 25.80
CA GLY A 148 -21.28 20.56 25.30
C GLY A 148 -20.86 19.80 24.04
N ASN A 149 -19.56 19.79 23.70
CA ASN A 149 -19.07 19.13 22.50
C ASN A 149 -18.30 17.85 22.85
N ASP A 150 -18.49 16.79 22.07
CA ASP A 150 -17.58 15.64 22.09
C ASP A 150 -16.18 16.09 21.66
N TYR A 151 -15.15 15.46 22.23
CA TYR A 151 -13.76 15.72 21.88
C TYR A 151 -13.04 14.41 21.57
N LYS A 152 -12.30 14.37 20.46
CA LYS A 152 -11.47 13.21 20.10
C LYS A 152 -10.14 13.67 19.52
N THR A 153 -9.07 13.00 19.90
CA THR A 153 -7.72 13.23 19.36
C THR A 153 -6.82 12.03 19.63
N ASP A 154 -5.70 11.98 18.93
CA ASP A 154 -4.51 11.20 19.28
C ASP A 154 -3.48 12.11 19.96
N GLY A 155 -2.44 11.50 20.50
CA GLY A 155 -1.27 12.15 21.11
C GLY A 155 -1.47 12.55 22.56
N VAL A 156 -2.53 12.09 23.23
CA VAL A 156 -2.76 12.47 24.63
C VAL A 156 -1.92 11.59 25.53
N GLU A 157 -0.93 12.21 26.20
CA GLU A 157 -0.08 11.53 27.17
C GLU A 157 -0.85 11.30 28.48
N ILE A 158 -1.02 10.03 28.85
CA ILE A 158 -1.63 9.62 30.12
C ILE A 158 -0.71 8.59 30.76
N GLN A 159 -0.19 8.89 31.95
CA GLN A 159 0.73 8.01 32.70
C GLN A 159 2.01 7.61 31.90
N GLY A 160 2.43 8.45 30.95
CA GLY A 160 3.62 8.26 30.12
C GLY A 160 3.42 7.40 28.87
N GLU A 161 2.17 7.09 28.51
CA GLU A 161 1.79 6.44 27.25
C GLU A 161 0.88 7.39 26.47
N GLU A 162 0.97 7.37 25.14
CA GLU A 162 0.10 8.15 24.25
C GLU A 162 -1.17 7.36 23.93
N TYR A 163 -2.31 8.06 23.84
CA TYR A 163 -3.61 7.46 23.61
C TYR A 163 -4.37 8.11 22.45
N TYR A 164 -5.08 7.27 21.69
CA TYR A 164 -6.30 7.67 21.02
C TYR A 164 -7.39 7.82 22.07
N VAL A 165 -8.05 8.98 22.12
CA VAL A 165 -9.02 9.30 23.17
C VAL A 165 -10.33 9.82 22.59
N TYR A 166 -11.42 9.52 23.30
CA TYR A 166 -12.73 10.07 23.07
C TYR A 166 -13.33 10.52 24.41
N TYR A 167 -13.75 11.78 24.46
CA TYR A 167 -14.46 12.39 25.58
C TYR A 167 -15.84 12.85 25.12
N MET A 168 -16.84 12.70 25.99
CA MET A 168 -18.17 13.24 25.78
C MET A 168 -18.76 13.79 27.08
N PRO A 169 -19.59 14.84 27.02
CA PRO A 169 -20.15 15.46 28.20
C PRO A 169 -21.11 14.49 28.91
N VAL A 170 -21.04 14.48 30.24
CA VAL A 170 -22.02 13.85 31.12
C VAL A 170 -22.92 14.96 31.64
N CYS A 171 -24.21 14.89 31.34
CA CYS A 171 -25.17 15.95 31.65
C CYS A 171 -26.21 15.50 32.67
N SER A 172 -26.62 16.42 33.55
CA SER A 172 -27.81 16.28 34.38
C SER A 172 -29.09 16.32 33.51
N ASP A 173 -30.23 15.90 34.09
CA ASP A 173 -31.56 16.04 33.50
C ASP A 173 -31.89 17.51 33.15
N ASP A 174 -31.33 18.47 33.90
CA ASP A 174 -31.48 19.91 33.68
C ASP A 174 -30.57 20.47 32.57
N GLY A 175 -29.71 19.64 31.97
CA GLY A 175 -28.77 20.02 30.92
C GLY A 175 -27.47 20.65 31.42
N GLU A 176 -27.22 20.63 32.73
CA GLU A 176 -25.94 21.03 33.32
C GLU A 176 -24.87 19.96 33.06
N ILE A 177 -23.67 20.36 32.63
CA ILE A 177 -22.55 19.43 32.40
C ILE A 177 -21.85 19.16 33.72
N LEU A 178 -22.00 17.94 34.21
CA LEU A 178 -21.48 17.48 35.51
C LEU A 178 -20.04 16.96 35.41
N GLY A 179 -19.60 16.60 34.21
CA GLY A 179 -18.29 16.03 33.96
C GLY A 179 -18.19 15.46 32.55
N MET A 180 -17.40 14.41 32.40
CA MET A 180 -17.19 13.79 31.09
C MET A 180 -16.90 12.29 31.19
N ALA A 181 -17.46 11.55 30.23
CA ALA A 181 -17.18 10.15 30.02
C ALA A 181 -16.00 10.03 29.05
N PHE A 182 -15.09 9.09 29.35
CA PHE A 182 -13.87 8.87 28.60
C PHE A 182 -13.73 7.41 28.20
N ALA A 183 -13.29 7.22 26.96
CA ALA A 183 -12.70 5.97 26.50
C ALA A 183 -11.38 6.27 25.77
N GLY A 184 -10.36 5.46 26.01
CA GLY A 184 -9.08 5.58 25.35
C GLY A 184 -8.42 4.25 25.06
N GLU A 185 -7.61 4.21 24.02
CA GLU A 185 -6.82 3.05 23.63
C GLU A 185 -5.39 3.51 23.34
N ARG A 186 -4.41 2.76 23.84
CA ARG A 186 -2.99 3.11 23.68
C ARG A 186 -2.62 3.18 22.20
N GLU A 187 -1.89 4.22 21.81
CA GLU A 187 -1.44 4.40 20.43
C GLU A 187 -0.60 3.24 19.95
N SER A 188 0.24 2.67 20.81
CA SER A 188 1.07 1.51 20.48
C SER A 188 0.25 0.33 19.97
N ILE A 189 -0.89 0.05 20.60
CA ILE A 189 -1.81 -1.04 20.20
C ILE A 189 -2.42 -0.76 18.82
N VAL A 190 -2.88 0.46 18.59
CA VAL A 190 -3.50 0.86 17.32
C VAL A 190 -2.46 0.87 16.19
N GLN A 191 -1.27 1.41 16.44
CA GLN A 191 -0.18 1.45 15.47
C GLN A 191 0.36 0.05 15.15
N ASP A 192 0.46 -0.83 16.15
CA ASP A 192 0.85 -2.23 15.94
C ASP A 192 -0.15 -2.94 15.03
N ALA A 193 -1.46 -2.79 15.29
CA ALA A 193 -2.52 -3.34 14.44
C ALA A 193 -2.45 -2.79 12.99
N ILE A 194 -2.23 -1.49 12.83
CA ILE A 194 -2.02 -0.86 11.51
C ILE A 194 -0.79 -1.45 10.82
N SER A 195 0.33 -1.54 11.53
CA SER A 195 1.60 -1.99 10.97
C SER A 195 1.56 -3.46 10.54
N ASP A 196 0.92 -4.33 11.31
CA ASP A 196 0.75 -5.74 11.00
C ASP A 196 -0.15 -5.93 9.79
N MET A 197 -1.26 -5.20 9.73
CA MET A 197 -2.17 -5.27 8.59
C MET A 197 -1.48 -4.75 7.32
N LEU A 198 -0.74 -3.63 7.40
CA LEU A 198 0.05 -3.08 6.29
C LEU A 198 1.14 -4.05 5.83
N ARG A 199 1.89 -4.64 6.77
CA ARG A 199 2.93 -5.62 6.45
C ARG A 199 2.34 -6.82 5.73
N SER A 200 1.19 -7.32 6.18
CA SER A 200 0.51 -8.44 5.52
C SER A 200 0.02 -8.09 4.11
N LEU A 201 -0.46 -6.86 3.90
CA LEU A 201 -0.94 -6.36 2.61
C LEU A 201 0.21 -6.23 1.62
N VAL A 202 1.30 -5.57 2.04
CA VAL A 202 2.50 -5.37 1.24
C VAL A 202 3.16 -6.71 0.89
N LEU A 203 3.28 -7.63 1.85
CA LEU A 203 3.84 -8.96 1.59
C LEU A 203 3.04 -9.72 0.52
N ARG A 204 1.70 -9.72 0.62
CA ARG A 204 0.81 -10.32 -0.37
C ARG A 204 0.95 -9.67 -1.75
N SER A 205 1.03 -8.34 -1.79
CA SER A 205 1.25 -7.58 -3.03
C SER A 205 2.59 -7.93 -3.68
N VAL A 206 3.69 -7.98 -2.92
CA VAL A 206 5.02 -8.35 -3.42
C VAL A 206 5.02 -9.77 -3.97
N CYS A 207 4.43 -10.73 -3.25
CA CYS A 207 4.30 -12.11 -3.73
C CYS A 207 3.58 -12.20 -5.08
N LEU A 208 2.47 -11.47 -5.23
CA LEU A 208 1.71 -11.43 -6.49
C LEU A 208 2.53 -10.79 -7.62
N ASN A 209 3.29 -9.73 -7.34
CA ASN A 209 4.18 -9.09 -8.30
C ASN A 209 5.29 -10.04 -8.78
N VAL A 210 5.93 -10.76 -7.85
CA VAL A 210 6.97 -11.75 -8.19
C VAL A 210 6.39 -12.87 -9.06
N LEU A 211 5.21 -13.38 -8.72
CA LEU A 211 4.51 -14.38 -9.52
C LEU A 211 4.19 -13.86 -10.92
N PHE A 212 3.68 -12.63 -11.02
CA PHE A 212 3.38 -12.00 -12.30
C PHE A 212 4.63 -11.86 -13.19
N ILE A 213 5.74 -11.39 -12.62
CA ILE A 213 7.02 -11.29 -13.34
C ILE A 213 7.49 -12.68 -13.78
N ALA A 214 7.42 -13.69 -12.91
CA ALA A 214 7.82 -15.05 -13.26
C ALA A 214 7.01 -15.62 -14.43
N VAL A 215 5.68 -15.43 -14.42
CA VAL A 215 4.80 -15.83 -15.53
C VAL A 215 5.15 -15.08 -16.82
N MET A 216 5.38 -13.76 -16.73
CA MET A 216 5.74 -12.95 -17.90
C MET A 216 7.08 -13.36 -18.49
N VAL A 217 8.09 -13.62 -17.66
CA VAL A 217 9.40 -14.12 -18.11
C VAL A 217 9.24 -15.50 -18.77
N TYR A 218 8.50 -16.42 -18.16
CA TYR A 218 8.23 -17.74 -18.72
C TYR A 218 7.54 -17.68 -20.09
N LEU A 219 6.46 -16.88 -20.21
CA LEU A 219 5.77 -16.68 -21.49
C LEU A 219 6.69 -16.05 -22.53
N SER A 220 7.47 -15.04 -22.13
CA SER A 220 8.38 -14.35 -23.04
C SER A 220 9.44 -15.29 -23.63
N PHE A 221 9.99 -16.22 -22.83
CA PHE A 221 10.89 -17.27 -23.33
C PHE A 221 10.20 -18.25 -24.28
N LYS A 222 8.97 -18.65 -23.95
CA LYS A 222 8.17 -19.60 -24.74
C LYS A 222 7.79 -19.06 -26.12
N ILE A 223 7.67 -17.73 -26.25
CA ILE A 223 7.39 -17.02 -27.51
C ILE A 223 8.68 -16.75 -28.29
N ARG A 224 9.73 -16.30 -27.58
CA ARG A 224 11.00 -15.90 -28.20
C ARG A 224 11.67 -17.05 -28.95
N LYS A 225 11.73 -18.24 -28.35
CA LYS A 225 12.51 -19.36 -28.90
C LYS A 225 12.04 -19.78 -30.30
N PRO A 226 10.75 -20.08 -30.54
CA PRO A 226 10.29 -20.44 -31.89
C PRO A 226 10.47 -19.32 -32.92
N LEU A 227 10.27 -18.06 -32.54
CA LEU A 227 10.44 -16.91 -33.45
C LEU A 227 11.88 -16.76 -33.92
N LEU A 228 12.86 -16.81 -33.01
CA LEU A 228 14.27 -16.68 -33.37
C LEU A 228 14.73 -17.84 -34.25
N THR A 229 14.38 -19.08 -33.89
CA THR A 229 14.75 -20.25 -34.69
C THR A 229 14.13 -20.20 -36.10
N THR A 230 12.88 -19.73 -36.21
CA THR A 230 12.23 -19.56 -37.52
C THR A 230 12.90 -18.45 -38.34
N ALA A 231 13.27 -17.34 -37.71
CA ALA A 231 13.97 -16.25 -38.37
C ALA A 231 15.37 -16.67 -38.87
N GLU A 232 16.13 -17.39 -38.04
CA GLU A 232 17.44 -17.95 -38.41
C GLU A 232 17.32 -18.95 -39.57
N TYR A 233 16.27 -19.79 -39.58
CA TYR A 233 16.01 -20.71 -40.68
C TYR A 233 15.71 -20.00 -42.00
N ILE A 234 14.88 -18.95 -41.96
CA ILE A 234 14.59 -18.13 -43.14
C ILE A 234 15.87 -17.45 -43.66
N ASP A 235 16.72 -16.95 -42.76
CA ASP A 235 18.01 -16.33 -43.13
C ASP A 235 18.96 -17.34 -43.80
N GLN A 236 19.01 -18.59 -43.34
CA GLN A 236 19.79 -19.65 -43.98
C GLN A 236 19.31 -19.93 -45.40
N ILE A 237 18.00 -20.04 -45.62
CA ILE A 237 17.41 -20.22 -46.96
C ILE A 237 17.75 -19.04 -47.87
N ALA A 238 17.61 -17.81 -47.36
CA ALA A 238 17.91 -16.60 -48.12
C ALA A 238 19.37 -16.52 -48.56
N ASN A 239 20.29 -17.08 -47.76
CA ASN A 239 21.72 -17.19 -48.06
C ASN A 239 22.09 -18.45 -48.88
N GLY A 240 21.10 -19.19 -49.40
CA GLY A 240 21.32 -20.34 -50.28
C GLY A 240 21.65 -21.65 -49.56
N ASN A 241 21.59 -21.68 -48.23
CA ASN A 241 21.77 -22.91 -47.45
C ASN A 241 20.42 -23.62 -47.27
N LEU A 242 20.20 -24.67 -48.06
CA LEU A 242 18.97 -25.47 -48.09
C LEU A 242 19.10 -26.79 -47.30
N SER A 243 20.17 -26.99 -46.52
CA SER A 243 20.41 -28.27 -45.83
C SER A 243 19.76 -28.35 -44.44
N GLY A 244 19.13 -27.28 -43.95
CA GLY A 244 18.51 -27.24 -42.63
C GLY A 244 17.10 -27.85 -42.60
N ASN A 245 16.71 -28.46 -41.48
CA ASN A 245 15.33 -28.87 -41.19
C ASN A 245 14.81 -28.06 -39.99
N LEU A 246 13.63 -27.47 -40.12
CA LEU A 246 13.00 -26.67 -39.05
C LEU A 246 12.01 -27.51 -38.26
N GLU A 247 12.47 -28.10 -37.15
CA GLU A 247 11.61 -28.77 -36.17
C GLU A 247 11.42 -27.91 -34.93
N VAL A 248 10.54 -26.92 -35.01
CA VAL A 248 10.17 -26.10 -33.86
C VAL A 248 8.65 -26.05 -33.70
N LYS A 249 8.18 -26.22 -32.47
CA LYS A 249 6.75 -26.11 -32.11
C LYS A 249 6.53 -24.82 -31.36
N SER A 250 5.42 -24.15 -31.67
CA SER A 250 4.99 -22.95 -30.95
C SER A 250 3.64 -23.17 -30.28
N VAL A 251 3.44 -22.46 -29.18
CA VAL A 251 2.20 -22.47 -28.40
C VAL A 251 1.29 -21.33 -28.85
N ILE A 252 1.84 -20.32 -29.53
CA ILE A 252 1.09 -19.28 -30.22
C ILE A 252 0.76 -19.78 -31.63
N ARG A 253 -0.54 -19.82 -31.95
CA ARG A 253 -1.08 -20.30 -33.22
C ARG A 253 -0.49 -19.53 -34.42
N GLU A 254 -0.37 -18.22 -34.30
CA GLU A 254 0.15 -17.33 -35.34
C GLU A 254 1.62 -17.66 -35.65
N VAL A 255 2.43 -17.94 -34.63
CA VAL A 255 3.83 -18.39 -34.80
C VAL A 255 3.88 -19.77 -35.43
N THR A 256 2.97 -20.69 -35.09
CA THR A 256 2.86 -22.00 -35.77
C THR A 256 2.51 -21.86 -37.25
N THR A 257 1.67 -20.89 -37.61
CA THR A 257 1.39 -20.56 -39.02
C THR A 257 2.64 -20.05 -39.72
N LEU A 258 3.42 -19.17 -39.09
CA LEU A 258 4.70 -18.68 -39.63
C LEU A 258 5.72 -19.80 -39.84
N ILE A 259 5.84 -20.72 -38.87
CA ILE A 259 6.71 -21.91 -38.99
C ILE A 259 6.29 -22.73 -40.22
N ARG A 260 5.00 -23.06 -40.36
CA ARG A 260 4.50 -23.80 -41.54
C ARG A 260 4.76 -23.08 -42.86
N ALA A 261 4.51 -21.78 -42.91
CA ALA A 261 4.79 -20.96 -44.08
C ALA A 261 6.29 -21.00 -44.43
N SER A 262 7.18 -20.87 -43.45
CA SER A 262 8.63 -20.92 -43.67
C SER A 262 9.12 -22.26 -44.22
N VAL A 263 8.55 -23.38 -43.75
CA VAL A 263 8.84 -24.72 -44.28
C VAL A 263 8.35 -24.85 -45.73
N SER A 264 7.18 -24.29 -46.06
CA SER A 264 6.65 -24.33 -47.43
C SER A 264 7.48 -23.54 -48.46
N ILE A 265 8.20 -22.49 -48.01
CA ILE A 265 9.11 -21.71 -48.87
C ILE A 265 10.27 -22.58 -49.35
N HIS A 266 10.80 -23.43 -48.48
CA HIS A 266 11.79 -24.44 -48.83
C HIS A 266 11.19 -25.56 -49.71
N GLY A 267 9.95 -25.97 -49.40
CA GLY A 267 9.22 -27.06 -50.06
C GLY A 267 8.38 -26.66 -51.27
N SER A 268 8.80 -25.70 -52.11
CA SER A 268 8.21 -25.53 -53.45
C SER A 268 8.58 -26.74 -54.33
N GLY A 269 7.85 -27.83 -54.05
CA GLY A 269 8.11 -29.21 -54.44
C GLY A 269 7.18 -30.15 -53.64
N ARG A 270 5.86 -29.95 -53.79
CA ARG A 270 4.72 -30.75 -53.27
C ARG A 270 4.39 -30.65 -51.77
N VAL A 271 3.22 -30.07 -51.54
CA VAL A 271 2.42 -30.16 -50.32
C VAL A 271 1.63 -31.48 -50.40
N ASP A 272 1.96 -32.46 -49.56
CA ASP A 272 1.03 -33.53 -49.20
C ASP A 272 0.69 -33.35 -47.71
N ALA A 273 -0.53 -32.89 -47.46
CA ALA A 273 -1.08 -32.69 -46.13
C ALA A 273 -1.39 -34.05 -45.49
N VAL A 274 -0.90 -34.28 -44.27
CA VAL A 274 -1.38 -35.37 -43.42
C VAL A 274 -1.70 -34.81 -42.03
N PHE A 275 -2.88 -35.19 -41.57
CA PHE A 275 -3.69 -34.68 -40.46
C PHE A 275 -3.05 -34.77 -39.07
#